data_AF-A0A819SHS9-F1
#
_entry.id   AF-A0A819SHS9-F1
#
_cell.length_a   1.000
_cell.length_b   1.000
_cell.length_c   1.000
_cell.angle_alpha   90.00
_cell.angle_beta   90.00
_cell.angle_gamma   90.00
#
_symmetry.space_group_name_H-M   'P 1'
#
loop_
_entity.id
_entity.type
_entity.pdbx_description
1 polymer ?
#
loop_
_entity_poly.entity_id
_entity_poly.type
_entity_poly.pdbx_seq_one_letter_code
_entity_poly.pdbx_strand_id
1 'polypeptide(L)'
;MTDHVLSLSSSLPTLLETKSDYCRLRIRFNHLSRERRLLTCLLILFAIIMFGLLIGIFILSWTFQGRTPIIYREINSTNIGTSDGVARYGESCDNDSGCERPFMCHKKGTSTPGMCRCPLKYDFIRDQCVGDLNALCTKDTDCQQYMLCMGMNDGTRRCQCQKQFEYDNPRRRCRGDYQAPCESNIDCRANLVCNKTITPSVCSCESHYQYHPSVRKCRGDPGAVCDRATAECVDNAECRDGACECSHQFVPDDNKICVDPCPSQVPNPARIRYPGNCRRFIDCQQKSKTECPEMTIFNLRTQLCDYPKNVFDCR
;
A
#
# COMPACT_ATOMS: atom_id res chain seq x y z
N MET A 1 -49.00 36.92 -6.21
CA MET A 1 -49.68 36.25 -7.35
C MET A 1 -48.68 36.14 -8.48
N THR A 2 -47.88 35.08 -8.45
CA THR A 2 -47.09 34.54 -9.56
C THR A 2 -46.47 33.25 -9.04
N ASP A 3 -47.19 32.14 -9.27
CA ASP A 3 -46.72 30.79 -8.95
C ASP A 3 -45.82 30.30 -10.08
N HIS A 4 -44.58 29.92 -9.75
CA HIS A 4 -43.70 29.18 -10.64
C HIS A 4 -43.76 27.69 -10.30
N VAL A 5 -44.40 26.95 -11.21
CA VAL A 5 -44.45 25.49 -11.25
C VAL A 5 -43.09 24.97 -11.72
N LEU A 6 -42.38 24.22 -10.87
CA LEU A 6 -41.19 23.45 -11.24
C LEU A 6 -41.59 22.02 -11.59
N SER A 7 -41.50 21.66 -12.86
CA SER A 7 -41.63 20.30 -13.37
C SER A 7 -40.31 19.54 -13.20
N LEU A 8 -40.29 18.53 -12.33
CA LEU A 8 -39.23 17.51 -12.28
C LEU A 8 -39.48 16.48 -13.38
N SER A 9 -38.57 16.39 -14.35
CA SER A 9 -38.50 15.28 -15.29
C SER A 9 -37.53 14.22 -14.75
N SER A 10 -38.06 13.03 -14.51
CA SER A 10 -37.35 11.82 -14.15
C SER A 10 -36.77 11.17 -15.41
N SER A 11 -35.46 10.90 -15.41
CA SER A 11 -34.85 9.97 -16.36
C SER A 11 -34.17 8.83 -15.60
N LEU A 12 -34.82 7.68 -15.69
CA LEU A 12 -34.29 6.35 -15.37
C LEU A 12 -33.13 6.01 -16.33
N PRO A 13 -32.01 5.45 -15.87
CA PRO A 13 -31.15 4.67 -16.73
C PRO A 13 -31.60 3.20 -16.69
N THR A 14 -31.86 2.70 -17.89
CA THR A 14 -32.15 1.31 -18.24
C THR A 14 -31.00 0.39 -17.88
N LEU A 15 -31.37 -0.69 -17.20
CA LEU A 15 -30.57 -1.89 -16.94
C LEU A 15 -30.40 -2.65 -18.28
N LEU A 16 -29.17 -2.78 -18.79
CA LEU A 16 -28.88 -3.70 -19.89
C LEU A 16 -27.48 -4.33 -19.75
N GLU A 17 -27.53 -5.65 -19.58
CA GLU A 17 -26.61 -6.68 -20.08
C GLU A 17 -25.12 -6.60 -19.76
N THR A 18 -24.75 -7.28 -18.66
CA THR A 18 -23.41 -7.82 -18.45
C THR A 18 -23.29 -9.20 -19.11
N LYS A 19 -22.72 -9.25 -20.32
CA LYS A 19 -22.14 -10.48 -20.86
C LYS A 19 -20.98 -10.19 -21.81
N SER A 20 -19.80 -10.67 -21.41
CA SER A 20 -18.66 -11.03 -22.27
C SER A 20 -17.76 -9.90 -22.80
N ASP A 21 -16.78 -9.49 -21.99
CA ASP A 21 -15.60 -8.74 -22.45
C ASP A 21 -14.26 -9.38 -21.99
N TYR A 22 -14.23 -10.72 -21.97
CA TYR A 22 -12.98 -11.49 -21.87
C TYR A 22 -12.47 -11.87 -23.27
N CYS A 23 -12.12 -10.90 -24.12
CA CYS A 23 -11.17 -11.07 -25.23
C CYS A 23 -10.95 -9.76 -26.04
N ARG A 24 -10.27 -8.78 -25.44
CA ARG A 24 -9.61 -7.72 -26.22
C ARG A 24 -8.18 -7.48 -25.78
N LEU A 25 -7.39 -8.56 -25.72
CA LEU A 25 -5.94 -8.48 -25.88
C LEU A 25 -5.63 -8.28 -27.38
N ARG A 26 -5.81 -7.04 -27.86
CA ARG A 26 -5.42 -6.64 -29.22
C ARG A 26 -3.92 -6.39 -29.22
N ILE A 27 -3.14 -7.46 -29.27
CA ILE A 27 -1.69 -7.37 -29.36
C ILE A 27 -1.33 -6.79 -30.75
N ARG A 28 -0.70 -5.61 -30.75
CA ARG A 28 -0.13 -4.97 -31.94
C ARG A 28 1.06 -5.80 -32.45
N PHE A 29 0.82 -6.77 -33.33
CA PHE A 29 1.87 -7.50 -34.06
C PHE A 29 1.72 -7.32 -35.58
N ASN A 30 1.61 -6.08 -36.05
CA ASN A 30 1.40 -5.82 -37.49
C ASN A 30 2.66 -5.64 -38.34
N HIS A 31 3.85 -6.05 -37.88
CA HIS A 31 5.06 -5.89 -38.70
C HIS A 31 6.11 -7.02 -38.62
N LEU A 32 5.70 -8.23 -38.22
CA LEU A 32 6.60 -9.39 -38.22
C LEU A 32 6.15 -10.41 -39.28
N SER A 33 7.11 -10.84 -40.10
CA SER A 33 6.90 -11.75 -41.23
C SER A 33 6.18 -13.03 -40.79
N ARG A 34 5.37 -13.58 -41.69
CA ARG A 34 4.48 -14.72 -41.45
C ARG A 34 5.18 -15.93 -40.80
N GLU A 35 6.46 -16.13 -41.08
CA GLU A 35 7.29 -17.20 -40.51
C GLU A 35 7.58 -17.00 -39.02
N ARG A 36 7.80 -15.76 -38.56
CA ARG A 36 8.08 -15.51 -37.14
C ARG A 36 6.84 -15.73 -36.26
N ARG A 37 5.63 -15.51 -36.79
CA ARG A 37 4.37 -15.76 -36.07
C ARG A 37 4.17 -17.24 -35.76
N LEU A 38 4.50 -18.11 -36.71
CA LEU A 38 4.40 -19.56 -36.52
C LEU A 38 5.40 -20.05 -35.46
N LEU A 39 6.62 -19.52 -35.48
CA LEU A 39 7.63 -19.82 -34.46
C LEU A 39 7.21 -19.34 -33.07
N THR A 40 6.62 -18.14 -32.96
CA THR A 40 6.15 -17.62 -31.65
C THR A 40 4.99 -18.45 -31.11
N CYS A 41 4.04 -18.84 -31.95
CA CYS A 41 2.95 -19.74 -31.55
C CYS A 41 3.48 -21.10 -31.08
N LEU A 42 4.45 -21.70 -31.79
CA LEU A 42 5.05 -22.98 -31.39
C LEU A 42 5.80 -22.88 -30.06
N LEU A 43 6.55 -21.80 -29.83
CA LEU A 43 7.27 -21.57 -28.56
C LEU A 43 6.31 -21.39 -27.38
N ILE A 44 5.21 -20.65 -27.58
CA ILE A 44 4.19 -20.48 -26.54
C ILE A 44 3.51 -21.83 -26.22
N LEU A 45 3.18 -22.62 -27.25
CA LEU A 45 2.57 -23.93 -27.04
C LEU A 45 3.51 -24.88 -26.28
N PHE A 46 4.80 -24.88 -26.64
CA PHE A 46 5.83 -25.67 -25.96
C PHE A 46 5.99 -25.24 -24.49
N ALA A 47 6.00 -23.94 -24.21
CA ALA A 47 6.09 -23.42 -22.85
C ALA A 47 4.90 -23.85 -21.97
N ILE A 48 3.67 -23.84 -22.52
CA ILE A 48 2.47 -24.29 -21.80
C ILE A 48 2.55 -25.79 -21.46
N ILE A 49 3.00 -26.62 -22.41
CA ILE A 49 3.15 -28.07 -22.19
C ILE A 49 4.20 -28.34 -21.11
N MET A 50 5.34 -27.67 -21.16
CA MET A 50 6.41 -27.80 -20.16
C MET A 50 5.94 -27.35 -18.77
N PHE A 51 5.18 -26.27 -18.69
CA PHE A 51 4.63 -25.79 -17.42
C PHE A 51 3.60 -26.77 -16.83
N GLY A 52 2.75 -27.36 -17.68
CA GLY A 52 1.80 -28.41 -17.26
C GLY A 52 2.51 -29.66 -16.73
N LEU A 53 3.59 -30.10 -17.38
CA LEU A 53 4.40 -31.23 -16.90
C LEU A 53 5.08 -30.93 -15.56
N LEU A 54 5.62 -29.73 -15.38
CA LEU A 54 6.23 -29.31 -14.11
C LEU A 54 5.21 -29.27 -12.97
N ILE A 55 4.00 -28.75 -13.20
CA ILE A 55 2.92 -28.79 -12.21
C ILE A 55 2.55 -30.23 -11.88
N GLY A 56 2.43 -31.11 -12.88
CA GLY A 56 2.13 -32.53 -12.68
C GLY A 56 3.17 -33.22 -11.79
N ILE A 57 4.47 -32.99 -12.04
CA ILE A 57 5.57 -33.51 -11.22
C ILE A 57 5.51 -32.95 -9.78
N PHE A 58 5.16 -31.67 -9.62
CA PHE A 58 5.06 -31.05 -8.30
C PHE A 58 3.89 -31.64 -7.49
N ILE A 59 2.74 -31.87 -8.12
CA ILE A 59 1.57 -32.51 -7.48
C ILE A 59 1.88 -33.95 -7.09
N LEU A 60 2.51 -34.73 -7.99
CA LEU A 60 2.91 -36.10 -7.68
C LEU A 60 3.93 -36.15 -6.52
N SER A 61 4.87 -35.22 -6.47
CA SER A 61 5.84 -35.12 -5.38
C SER A 61 5.18 -34.76 -4.04
N TRP A 62 4.18 -33.87 -4.05
CA TRP A 62 3.39 -33.52 -2.87
C TRP A 62 2.57 -34.70 -2.34
N THR A 63 2.02 -35.55 -3.22
CA THR A 63 1.28 -36.73 -2.77
C THR A 63 2.16 -37.82 -2.15
N PHE A 64 3.46 -37.86 -2.48
CA PHE A 64 4.36 -38.91 -2.00
C PHE A 64 5.07 -38.56 -0.67
N GLN A 65 5.14 -37.29 -0.28
CA GLN A 65 5.74 -36.88 1.01
C GLN A 65 4.74 -36.82 2.20
N GLY A 66 3.46 -37.15 1.98
CA GLY A 66 2.39 -36.90 2.95
C GLY A 66 1.95 -38.07 3.85
N ARG A 67 2.64 -39.22 3.86
CA ARG A 67 2.26 -40.36 4.72
C ARG A 67 3.45 -41.13 5.27
N THR A 68 4.30 -40.48 6.06
CA THR A 68 4.80 -41.20 7.24
C THR A 68 3.64 -41.30 8.22
N PRO A 69 3.21 -42.49 8.65
CA PRO A 69 2.24 -42.59 9.74
C PRO A 69 2.86 -41.88 10.94
N ILE A 70 2.29 -40.72 11.29
CA ILE A 70 2.49 -40.15 12.61
C ILE A 70 1.92 -41.20 13.55
N ILE A 71 2.79 -42.02 14.12
CA ILE A 71 2.47 -42.78 15.30
C ILE A 71 2.14 -41.72 16.33
N TYR A 72 0.85 -41.41 16.48
CA TYR A 72 0.35 -40.82 17.69
C TYR A 72 0.67 -41.84 18.77
N ARG A 73 1.85 -41.67 19.37
CA ARG A 73 2.07 -42.19 20.71
C ARG A 73 1.00 -41.46 21.52
N GLU A 74 -0.03 -42.19 21.92
CA GLU A 74 -0.78 -41.87 23.12
C GLU A 74 0.27 -41.71 24.21
N ILE A 75 0.73 -40.47 24.37
CA ILE A 75 1.21 -40.02 25.65
C ILE A 75 -0.07 -40.02 26.45
N ASN A 76 -0.34 -41.15 27.11
CA ASN A 76 -1.08 -41.14 28.35
C ASN A 76 -0.45 -40.02 29.16
N SER A 77 -1.10 -38.85 29.17
CA SER A 77 -0.85 -37.78 30.13
C SER A 77 -1.27 -38.29 31.49
N THR A 78 -0.56 -39.29 32.00
CA THR A 78 -0.42 -39.50 33.42
C THR A 78 0.36 -38.30 33.92
N ASN A 79 -0.38 -37.27 34.34
CA ASN A 79 -0.01 -36.33 35.39
C ASN A 79 1.50 -36.09 35.49
N ILE A 80 2.10 -35.49 34.46
CA ILE A 80 3.27 -34.66 34.72
C ILE A 80 2.69 -33.38 35.31
N GLY A 81 2.34 -33.48 36.59
CA GLY A 81 2.12 -32.32 37.42
C GLY A 81 3.43 -31.56 37.40
N THR A 82 3.50 -30.54 36.56
CA THR A 82 4.29 -29.36 36.88
C THR A 82 3.86 -28.98 38.30
N SER A 83 4.82 -28.89 39.21
CA SER A 83 4.62 -28.89 40.66
C SER A 83 3.73 -27.75 41.21
N ASP A 84 3.25 -26.86 40.34
CA ASP A 84 2.40 -25.73 40.70
C ASP A 84 0.95 -25.83 40.16
N GLY A 85 0.62 -26.81 39.31
CA GLY A 85 -0.77 -27.07 38.88
C GLY A 85 -1.43 -25.98 38.03
N VAL A 86 -0.63 -25.08 37.44
CA VAL A 86 -1.12 -23.95 36.64
C VAL A 86 -0.87 -24.20 35.15
N ALA A 87 -1.93 -24.11 34.34
CA ALA A 87 -1.92 -24.37 32.91
C ALA A 87 -1.35 -23.17 32.11
N ARG A 88 -0.54 -23.47 31.09
CA ARG A 88 0.12 -22.50 30.20
C ARG A 88 -0.75 -22.11 29.00
N TYR A 89 -0.29 -21.14 28.22
CA TYR A 89 -0.98 -20.73 26.99
C TYR A 89 -1.30 -21.93 26.08
N GLY A 90 -2.56 -22.03 25.66
CA GLY A 90 -3.04 -23.11 24.79
C GLY A 90 -3.42 -24.41 25.52
N GLU A 91 -3.07 -24.55 26.80
CA GLU A 91 -3.48 -25.69 27.61
C GLU A 91 -4.94 -25.58 28.06
N SER A 92 -5.52 -26.73 28.39
CA SER A 92 -6.92 -26.84 28.81
C SER A 92 -7.12 -26.24 30.20
N CYS A 93 -8.26 -25.59 30.42
CA CYS A 93 -8.62 -24.99 31.70
C CYS A 93 -10.11 -25.15 32.00
N ASP A 94 -10.42 -25.30 33.29
CA ASP A 94 -11.79 -25.37 33.78
C ASP A 94 -12.31 -24.00 34.27
N ASN A 95 -11.41 -23.13 34.70
CA ASN A 95 -11.69 -21.77 35.17
C ASN A 95 -10.43 -20.90 35.06
N ASP A 96 -10.57 -19.60 35.32
CA ASP A 96 -9.46 -18.63 35.20
C ASP A 96 -8.31 -18.90 36.20
N SER A 97 -8.59 -19.48 37.37
CA SER A 97 -7.55 -19.85 38.34
C SER A 97 -6.66 -20.99 37.85
N GLY A 98 -7.11 -21.74 36.85
CA GLY A 98 -6.31 -22.80 36.24
C GLY A 98 -5.24 -22.28 35.28
N CYS A 99 -5.22 -21.00 34.94
CA CYS A 99 -4.27 -20.44 33.96
C CYS A 99 -3.16 -19.62 34.63
N GLU A 100 -1.94 -19.69 34.08
CA GLU A 100 -0.80 -18.92 34.59
C GLU A 100 -1.04 -17.44 34.31
N ARG A 101 -0.94 -16.57 35.33
CA ARG A 101 -1.09 -15.13 35.09
C ARG A 101 -0.02 -14.70 34.07
N PRO A 102 -0.38 -14.01 32.98
CA PRO A 102 -1.60 -13.23 32.77
C PRO A 102 -2.72 -13.90 31.92
N PHE A 103 -2.66 -15.20 31.65
CA PHE A 103 -3.64 -15.91 30.82
C PHE A 103 -5.02 -16.03 31.51
N MET A 104 -6.08 -16.05 30.71
CA MET A 104 -7.47 -16.26 31.14
C MET A 104 -8.07 -17.47 30.42
N CYS A 105 -9.00 -18.16 31.09
CA CYS A 105 -9.60 -19.37 30.55
C CYS A 105 -10.74 -19.03 29.59
N HIS A 106 -10.52 -19.25 28.29
CA HIS A 106 -11.51 -18.95 27.26
C HIS A 106 -12.32 -20.21 26.89
N LYS A 107 -13.60 -20.26 27.28
CA LYS A 107 -14.52 -21.36 26.94
C LYS A 107 -15.34 -21.05 25.70
N LYS A 108 -15.38 -21.98 24.73
CA LYS A 108 -16.31 -21.94 23.58
C LYS A 108 -17.55 -22.81 23.88
N GLY A 109 -18.38 -22.37 24.82
CA GLY A 109 -19.61 -23.07 25.21
C GLY A 109 -19.47 -23.92 26.47
N THR A 110 -20.54 -24.63 26.85
CA THR A 110 -20.67 -25.33 28.14
C THR A 110 -20.03 -26.71 28.18
N SER A 111 -19.72 -27.30 27.03
CA SER A 111 -19.32 -28.71 26.88
C SER A 111 -17.89 -28.92 26.40
N THR A 112 -17.18 -27.87 25.98
CA THR A 112 -15.76 -27.96 25.62
C THR A 112 -14.88 -27.44 26.75
N PRO A 113 -13.76 -28.11 27.08
CA PRO A 113 -12.75 -27.54 27.96
C PRO A 113 -12.32 -26.16 27.47
N GLY A 114 -12.10 -25.22 28.38
CA GLY A 114 -11.57 -23.91 28.02
C GLY A 114 -10.11 -24.03 27.58
N MET A 115 -9.59 -23.00 26.93
CA MET A 115 -8.16 -22.87 26.66
C MET A 115 -7.61 -21.60 27.30
N CYS A 116 -6.46 -21.70 27.96
CA CYS A 116 -5.75 -20.53 28.47
C CYS A 116 -5.29 -19.65 27.30
N ARG A 117 -5.76 -18.41 27.26
CA ARG A 117 -5.43 -17.42 26.22
C ARG A 117 -5.11 -16.08 26.85
N CYS A 118 -4.44 -15.22 26.09
CA CYS A 118 -4.27 -13.84 26.51
C CYS A 118 -5.64 -13.13 26.62
N PRO A 119 -5.80 -12.17 27.56
CA PRO A 119 -7.02 -11.40 27.68
C PRO A 119 -7.33 -10.62 26.39
N LEU A 120 -8.57 -10.16 26.24
CA LEU A 120 -8.93 -9.28 25.13
C LEU A 120 -8.04 -8.02 25.16
N LYS A 121 -7.52 -7.63 23.99
CA LYS A 121 -6.49 -6.58 23.81
C LYS A 121 -5.08 -6.96 24.25
N TYR A 122 -4.77 -8.23 24.38
CA TYR A 122 -3.39 -8.70 24.53
C TYR A 122 -3.08 -9.69 23.41
N ASP A 123 -1.86 -9.63 22.92
CA ASP A 123 -1.34 -10.57 21.92
C ASP A 123 -0.25 -11.45 22.55
N PHE A 124 -0.16 -12.69 22.11
CA PHE A 124 0.84 -13.64 22.61
C PHE A 124 2.12 -13.52 21.79
N ILE A 125 3.18 -12.96 22.39
CA ILE A 125 4.47 -12.74 21.75
C ILE A 125 5.57 -13.28 22.66
N ARG A 126 6.36 -14.25 22.15
CA ARG A 126 7.51 -14.86 22.86
C ARG A 126 7.15 -15.32 24.28
N ASP A 127 6.09 -16.12 24.40
CA ASP A 127 5.60 -16.69 25.67
C ASP A 127 5.03 -15.68 26.69
N GLN A 128 4.79 -14.44 26.27
CA GLN A 128 4.20 -13.40 27.11
C GLN A 128 2.96 -12.79 26.45
N CYS A 129 1.96 -12.45 27.26
CA CYS A 129 0.86 -11.60 26.80
C CYS A 129 1.28 -10.14 26.89
N VAL A 130 1.37 -9.48 25.74
CA VAL A 130 1.67 -8.05 25.65
C VAL A 130 0.42 -7.27 25.28
N GLY A 131 0.16 -6.21 26.04
CA GLY A 131 -1.00 -5.35 25.90
C GLY A 131 -0.93 -4.50 24.64
N ASP A 132 -2.01 -4.56 23.87
CA ASP A 132 -2.30 -3.74 22.70
C ASP A 132 -2.89 -2.38 23.11
N LEU A 133 -3.31 -1.55 22.16
CA LEU A 133 -3.88 -0.23 22.42
C LEU A 133 -5.02 -0.28 23.43
N ASN A 134 -4.91 0.55 24.48
CA ASN A 134 -5.84 0.65 25.59
C ASN A 134 -5.96 -0.60 26.49
N ALA A 135 -5.03 -1.57 26.39
CA ALA A 135 -4.90 -2.63 27.39
C ALA A 135 -4.47 -2.04 28.75
N LEU A 136 -4.92 -2.63 29.86
CA LEU A 136 -4.49 -2.21 31.19
C LEU A 136 -3.02 -2.59 31.40
N CYS A 137 -2.27 -1.74 32.10
CA CYS A 137 -0.85 -2.01 32.33
C CYS A 137 -0.44 -1.50 33.70
N THR A 138 0.64 -2.06 34.23
CA THR A 138 1.30 -1.61 35.46
C THR A 138 2.69 -1.08 35.18
N LYS A 139 3.35 -1.63 34.15
CA LYS A 139 4.70 -1.27 33.70
C LYS A 139 4.73 -1.17 32.17
N ASP A 140 5.72 -0.47 31.63
CA ASP A 140 5.89 -0.33 30.18
C ASP A 140 6.15 -1.67 29.48
N THR A 141 6.77 -2.63 30.17
CA THR A 141 6.98 -4.00 29.67
C THR A 141 5.70 -4.80 29.46
N ASP A 142 4.58 -4.34 30.04
CA ASP A 142 3.28 -4.99 29.86
C ASP A 142 2.66 -4.64 28.50
N CYS A 143 3.23 -3.66 27.78
CA CYS A 143 2.72 -3.16 26.50
C CYS A 143 3.57 -3.67 25.32
N GLN A 144 2.99 -3.66 24.12
CA GLN A 144 3.71 -3.99 22.89
C GLN A 144 4.86 -3.02 22.58
N GLN A 145 5.74 -3.42 21.67
CA GLN A 145 6.86 -2.59 21.21
C GLN A 145 6.37 -1.21 20.74
N TYR A 146 7.08 -0.16 21.15
CA TYR A 146 6.76 1.26 20.89
C TYR A 146 5.48 1.79 21.57
N MET A 147 4.91 1.05 22.53
CA MET A 147 3.90 1.56 23.44
C MET A 147 4.49 1.89 24.81
N LEU A 148 3.84 2.79 25.54
CA LEU A 148 4.14 3.11 26.95
C LEU A 148 2.88 2.95 27.79
N CYS A 149 3.08 2.60 29.06
CA CYS A 149 2.02 2.47 30.04
C CYS A 149 1.66 3.83 30.64
N MET A 150 0.74 4.55 30.01
CA MET A 150 0.38 5.92 30.37
C MET A 150 -0.81 5.97 31.34
N GLY A 151 -0.80 6.92 32.27
CA GLY A 151 -1.92 7.20 33.16
C GLY A 151 -3.07 7.89 32.42
N MET A 152 -4.30 7.47 32.69
CA MET A 152 -5.53 8.03 32.15
C MET A 152 -6.25 8.86 33.22
N ASN A 153 -7.20 9.71 32.81
CA ASN A 153 -7.94 10.60 33.72
C ASN A 153 -8.81 9.84 34.75
N ASP A 154 -9.14 8.58 34.49
CA ASP A 154 -9.90 7.71 35.39
C ASP A 154 -9.03 7.03 36.47
N GLY A 155 -7.73 7.37 36.54
CA GLY A 155 -6.76 6.76 37.46
C GLY A 155 -6.24 5.40 37.00
N THR A 156 -6.76 4.84 35.90
CA THR A 156 -6.22 3.62 35.29
C THR A 156 -4.97 3.93 34.48
N ARG A 157 -4.12 2.92 34.26
CA ARG A 157 -2.99 3.02 33.34
C ARG A 157 -3.23 2.11 32.15
N ARG A 158 -2.97 2.62 30.94
CA ARG A 158 -3.25 1.92 29.69
C ARG A 158 -2.10 2.05 28.68
N CYS A 159 -1.93 1.02 27.87
CA CYS A 159 -0.95 1.03 26.78
C CYS A 159 -1.37 2.04 25.70
N GLN A 160 -0.48 2.98 25.40
CA GLN A 160 -0.64 3.99 24.36
C GLN A 160 0.62 4.01 23.47
N CYS A 161 0.46 4.26 22.17
CA CYS A 161 1.61 4.48 21.30
C CYS A 161 2.43 5.69 21.77
N GLN A 162 3.74 5.61 21.64
CA GLN A 162 4.62 6.77 21.82
C GLN A 162 4.27 7.89 20.83
N LYS A 163 4.60 9.15 21.16
CA LYS A 163 4.19 10.34 20.37
C LYS A 163 4.60 10.31 18.89
N GLN A 164 5.66 9.57 18.54
CA GLN A 164 6.17 9.40 17.18
C GLN A 164 5.58 8.20 16.45
N PHE A 165 4.63 7.50 17.06
CA PHE A 165 4.03 6.29 16.52
C PHE A 165 2.51 6.45 16.45
N GLU A 166 1.92 5.95 15.37
CA GLU A 166 0.48 5.90 15.17
C GLU A 166 0.02 4.44 15.20
N TYR A 167 -1.15 4.20 15.77
CA TYR A 167 -1.72 2.86 15.85
C TYR A 167 -2.29 2.41 14.50
N ASP A 168 -1.77 1.31 13.95
CA ASP A 168 -2.22 0.73 12.68
C ASP A 168 -3.30 -0.34 12.92
N ASN A 169 -4.56 0.02 12.65
CA ASN A 169 -5.68 -0.91 12.57
C ASN A 169 -5.87 -1.30 11.08
N PRO A 170 -5.67 -2.57 10.66
CA PRO A 170 -6.02 -3.81 11.35
C PRO A 170 -4.85 -4.59 11.97
N ARG A 171 -3.62 -4.10 11.87
CA ARG A 171 -2.43 -4.88 12.27
C ARG A 171 -2.16 -4.90 13.77
N ARG A 172 -2.91 -4.14 14.56
CA ARG A 172 -2.88 -4.12 16.03
C ARG A 172 -1.47 -3.88 16.59
N ARG A 173 -0.81 -2.84 16.08
CA ARG A 173 0.56 -2.44 16.45
C ARG A 173 0.77 -0.96 16.21
N CYS A 174 1.68 -0.35 16.97
CA CYS A 174 2.16 1.00 16.69
C CYS A 174 3.16 0.99 15.53
N ARG A 175 3.04 1.95 14.62
CA ARG A 175 3.99 2.17 13.52
C ARG A 175 4.56 3.57 13.61
N GLY A 176 5.88 3.66 13.45
CA GLY A 176 6.63 4.89 13.48
C GLY A 176 6.32 5.78 12.28
N ASP A 177 6.13 7.07 12.55
CA ASP A 177 6.12 8.11 11.53
C ASP A 177 7.54 8.44 11.06
N TYR A 178 7.67 9.44 10.19
CA TYR A 178 8.97 9.92 9.72
C TYR A 178 9.91 10.26 10.87
N GLN A 179 11.15 9.77 10.79
CA GLN A 179 12.21 9.84 11.80
C GLN A 179 11.97 9.04 13.09
N ALA A 180 10.87 8.28 13.20
CA ALA A 180 10.71 7.36 14.32
C ALA A 180 11.75 6.23 14.24
N PRO A 181 12.29 5.76 15.38
CA PRO A 181 13.24 4.67 15.40
C PRO A 181 12.59 3.36 14.92
N CYS A 182 13.34 2.54 14.21
CA CYS A 182 12.85 1.28 13.64
C CYS A 182 13.91 0.18 13.65
N GLU A 183 13.49 -1.07 13.68
CA GLU A 183 14.38 -2.24 13.51
C GLU A 183 14.17 -2.89 12.13
N SER A 184 12.96 -2.75 11.58
CA SER A 184 12.52 -3.36 10.34
C SER A 184 11.47 -2.48 9.63
N ASN A 185 11.23 -2.76 8.33
CA ASN A 185 10.24 -2.02 7.54
C ASN A 185 8.81 -2.16 8.06
N ILE A 186 8.50 -3.22 8.82
CA ILE A 186 7.17 -3.39 9.37
C ILE A 186 6.87 -2.33 10.44
N ASP A 187 7.92 -1.78 11.09
CA ASP A 187 7.83 -0.81 12.18
C ASP A 187 7.47 0.58 11.68
N CYS A 188 7.64 0.84 10.39
CA CYS A 188 7.31 2.12 9.78
C CYS A 188 5.88 2.14 9.22
N ARG A 189 5.27 3.33 9.18
CA ARG A 189 3.97 3.55 8.52
C ARG A 189 4.04 3.24 7.03
N ALA A 190 2.88 3.10 6.38
CA ALA A 190 2.79 2.95 4.92
C ALA A 190 3.62 4.02 4.19
N ASN A 191 4.32 3.60 3.12
CA ASN A 191 5.21 4.44 2.30
C ASN A 191 6.48 4.96 3.02
N LEU A 192 6.75 4.49 4.24
CA LEU A 192 8.04 4.67 4.92
C LEU A 192 8.81 3.35 4.91
N VAL A 193 10.12 3.44 4.77
CA VAL A 193 11.07 2.34 4.87
C VAL A 193 11.99 2.56 6.06
N CYS A 194 12.40 1.48 6.73
CA CYS A 194 13.34 1.57 7.82
C CYS A 194 14.75 1.76 7.26
N ASN A 195 15.28 2.98 7.37
CA ASN A 195 16.58 3.32 6.84
C ASN A 195 17.69 2.92 7.82
N LYS A 196 18.33 1.80 7.51
CA LYS A 196 19.43 1.22 8.30
C LYS A 196 20.78 1.91 8.09
N THR A 197 20.88 2.87 7.16
CA THR A 197 22.13 3.62 6.96
C THR A 197 22.31 4.75 7.97
N ILE A 198 21.24 5.13 8.68
CA ILE A 198 21.25 6.11 9.77
C ILE A 198 21.33 5.36 11.11
N THR A 199 22.07 5.91 12.08
CA THR A 199 22.20 5.35 13.43
C THR A 199 21.72 6.37 14.47
N PRO A 200 20.66 6.07 15.27
CA PRO A 200 19.83 4.85 15.19
C PRO A 200 19.07 4.78 13.86
N SER A 201 18.68 3.57 13.46
CA SER A 201 17.86 3.37 12.25
C SER A 201 16.50 4.05 12.42
N VAL A 202 16.07 4.77 11.39
CA VAL A 202 14.85 5.58 11.42
C VAL A 202 13.96 5.33 10.21
N CYS A 203 12.66 5.52 10.37
CA CYS A 203 11.72 5.51 9.27
C CYS A 203 11.94 6.73 8.37
N SER A 204 12.24 6.51 7.09
CA SER A 204 12.35 7.56 6.08
C SER A 204 11.50 7.22 4.85
N CYS A 205 11.21 8.22 4.02
CA CYS A 205 10.54 7.95 2.75
C CYS A 205 11.43 7.10 1.84
N GLU A 206 10.80 6.29 0.99
CA GLU A 206 11.50 5.56 -0.07
C GLU A 206 12.06 6.53 -1.13
N SER A 207 13.01 6.07 -1.95
CA SER A 207 13.55 6.88 -3.05
C SER A 207 12.43 7.41 -3.95
N HIS A 208 12.49 8.70 -4.30
CA HIS A 208 11.47 9.42 -5.08
C HIS A 208 10.20 9.77 -4.30
N TYR A 209 10.20 9.67 -2.98
CA TYR A 209 9.15 10.20 -2.13
C TYR A 209 9.70 11.26 -1.18
N GLN A 210 8.91 12.32 -0.96
CA GLN A 210 9.21 13.40 -0.04
C GLN A 210 8.25 13.41 1.15
N TYR A 211 8.77 13.62 2.34
CA TYR A 211 7.93 13.72 3.54
C TYR A 211 7.23 15.07 3.58
N HIS A 212 5.90 15.06 3.70
CA HIS A 212 5.09 16.26 3.75
C HIS A 212 4.58 16.50 5.18
N PRO A 213 5.11 17.51 5.91
CA PRO A 213 4.83 17.69 7.35
C PRO A 213 3.35 17.92 7.65
N SER A 214 2.64 18.65 6.79
CA SER A 214 1.23 19.02 6.98
C SER A 214 0.28 17.81 7.02
N VAL A 215 0.63 16.74 6.30
CA VAL A 215 -0.18 15.51 6.24
C VAL A 215 0.49 14.32 6.92
N ARG A 216 1.71 14.50 7.44
CA ARG A 216 2.54 13.46 8.08
C ARG A 216 2.70 12.19 7.25
N LYS A 217 2.85 12.34 5.93
CA LYS A 217 2.96 11.23 4.98
C LYS A 217 4.02 11.48 3.91
N CYS A 218 4.56 10.40 3.36
CA CYS A 218 5.44 10.44 2.20
C CYS A 218 4.61 10.56 0.92
N ARG A 219 4.96 11.53 0.08
CA ARG A 219 4.31 11.77 -1.20
C ARG A 219 5.27 11.54 -2.36
N GLY A 220 4.80 10.86 -3.40
CA GLY A 220 5.61 10.50 -4.56
C GLY A 220 5.88 11.71 -5.45
N ASP A 221 7.14 11.96 -5.76
CA ASP A 221 7.57 12.95 -6.75
C ASP A 221 7.09 12.54 -8.16
N PRO A 222 6.99 13.47 -9.12
CA PRO A 222 6.83 13.16 -10.54
C PRO A 222 7.80 12.08 -11.01
N GLY A 223 7.25 10.98 -11.52
CA GLY A 223 7.97 9.76 -11.93
C GLY A 223 8.07 8.66 -10.87
N ALA A 224 7.67 8.91 -9.62
CA ALA A 224 7.59 7.87 -8.59
C ALA A 224 6.52 6.84 -8.94
N VAL A 225 6.79 5.56 -8.66
CA VAL A 225 5.81 4.48 -8.87
C VAL A 225 4.63 4.69 -7.93
N CYS A 226 3.41 4.43 -8.39
CA CYS A 226 2.21 4.66 -7.61
C CYS A 226 1.13 3.61 -7.92
N ASP A 227 0.28 3.30 -6.94
CA ASP A 227 -0.91 2.45 -7.12
C ASP A 227 -2.17 3.30 -6.92
N ARG A 228 -3.16 3.21 -7.83
CA ARG A 228 -4.41 3.99 -7.76
C ARG A 228 -5.15 3.84 -6.43
N ALA A 229 -4.94 2.74 -5.69
CA ALA A 229 -5.57 2.51 -4.39
C ALA A 229 -4.90 3.25 -3.22
N THR A 230 -3.61 3.54 -3.30
CA THR A 230 -2.80 4.03 -2.16
C THR A 230 -1.87 5.19 -2.49
N ALA A 231 -1.86 5.64 -3.76
CA ALA A 231 -0.98 6.67 -4.25
C ALA A 231 -1.33 8.04 -3.66
N GLU A 232 -0.39 8.55 -2.86
CA GLU A 232 -0.34 9.96 -2.52
C GLU A 232 0.84 10.55 -3.30
N CYS A 233 0.58 11.03 -4.52
CA CYS A 233 1.55 11.85 -5.22
C CYS A 233 1.66 13.23 -4.52
N VAL A 234 2.71 13.99 -4.82
CA VAL A 234 2.85 15.37 -4.33
C VAL A 234 1.65 16.25 -4.74
N ASP A 235 1.52 17.42 -4.12
CA ASP A 235 0.43 18.34 -4.47
C ASP A 235 0.41 18.62 -5.97
N ASN A 236 -0.79 18.64 -6.56
CA ASN A 236 -1.01 18.81 -7.98
C ASN A 236 -0.43 17.70 -8.89
N ALA A 237 -0.10 16.54 -8.32
CA ALA A 237 0.18 15.32 -9.06
C ALA A 237 -0.91 14.27 -8.85
N GLU A 238 -1.11 13.43 -9.86
CA GLU A 238 -2.05 12.31 -9.86
C GLU A 238 -1.36 11.03 -10.31
N CYS A 239 -1.86 9.90 -9.82
CA CYS A 239 -1.34 8.59 -10.22
C CYS A 239 -1.91 8.18 -11.59
N ARG A 240 -1.10 8.26 -12.64
CA ARG A 240 -1.46 7.90 -14.00
C ARG A 240 -0.54 6.81 -14.52
N ASP A 241 -1.14 5.73 -15.04
CA ASP A 241 -0.41 4.57 -15.58
C ASP A 241 0.68 3.99 -14.67
N GLY A 242 0.45 4.06 -13.34
CA GLY A 242 1.36 3.54 -12.33
C GLY A 242 2.53 4.47 -11.97
N ALA A 243 2.54 5.71 -12.44
CA ALA A 243 3.50 6.74 -12.09
C ALA A 243 2.81 8.03 -11.62
N CYS A 244 3.44 8.74 -10.69
CA CYS A 244 3.01 10.08 -10.31
C CYS A 244 3.32 11.05 -11.45
N GLU A 245 2.28 11.70 -11.98
CA GLU A 245 2.40 12.72 -13.01
C GLU A 245 1.74 14.01 -12.54
N CYS A 246 2.32 15.17 -12.85
CA CYS A 246 1.66 16.45 -12.58
C CYS A 246 0.33 16.51 -13.34
N SER A 247 -0.75 16.87 -12.63
CA SER A 247 -2.09 17.07 -13.19
C SER A 247 -2.06 18.02 -14.39
N HIS A 248 -3.12 17.99 -15.20
CA HIS A 248 -3.15 18.58 -16.55
C HIS A 248 -2.67 20.03 -16.68
N GLN A 249 -2.77 20.86 -15.65
CA GLN A 249 -2.35 22.26 -15.69
C GLN A 249 -0.95 22.52 -15.09
N PHE A 250 -0.31 21.53 -14.48
CA PHE A 250 0.95 21.67 -13.75
C PHE A 250 2.11 20.96 -14.46
N VAL A 251 3.33 21.42 -14.18
CA VAL A 251 4.57 20.81 -14.64
C VAL A 251 5.57 20.63 -13.51
N PRO A 252 6.43 19.61 -13.58
CA PRO A 252 7.53 19.47 -12.63
C PRO A 252 8.55 20.58 -12.86
N ASP A 253 8.98 21.23 -11.78
CA ASP A 253 10.18 22.07 -11.76
C ASP A 253 11.46 21.23 -11.55
N ASP A 254 12.61 21.88 -11.41
CA ASP A 254 13.89 21.21 -11.16
C ASP A 254 13.94 20.45 -9.82
N ASN A 255 13.09 20.84 -8.86
CA ASN A 255 12.92 20.18 -7.56
C ASN A 255 11.83 19.10 -7.59
N LYS A 256 11.29 18.80 -8.77
CA LYS A 256 10.20 17.83 -8.99
C LYS A 256 8.91 18.21 -8.25
N ILE A 257 8.66 19.49 -8.09
CA ILE A 257 7.40 20.02 -7.54
C ILE A 257 6.49 20.40 -8.71
N CYS A 258 5.21 20.02 -8.64
CA CYS A 258 4.23 20.40 -9.65
C CYS A 258 3.78 21.85 -9.44
N VAL A 259 4.35 22.76 -10.24
CA VAL A 259 4.07 24.19 -10.20
C VAL A 259 3.13 24.61 -11.33
N ASP A 260 2.31 25.64 -11.10
CA ASP A 260 1.53 26.26 -12.16
C ASP A 260 2.51 27.05 -13.03
N PRO A 261 2.72 26.64 -14.29
CA PRO A 261 3.71 27.28 -15.12
C PRO A 261 3.19 28.56 -15.76
N CYS A 262 1.90 28.87 -15.60
CA CYS A 262 1.26 30.05 -16.14
C CYS A 262 1.22 31.16 -15.06
N PRO A 263 2.13 32.16 -15.10
CA PRO A 263 2.05 33.27 -14.17
C PRO A 263 0.75 34.05 -14.37
N SER A 264 0.22 34.65 -13.32
CA SER A 264 -1.04 35.41 -13.34
C SER A 264 -1.03 36.64 -14.26
N GLN A 265 0.13 37.02 -14.79
CA GLN A 265 0.32 38.07 -15.80
C GLN A 265 1.20 37.55 -16.94
N VAL A 266 0.60 36.91 -17.95
CA VAL A 266 1.31 36.53 -19.18
C VAL A 266 0.87 37.44 -20.32
N PRO A 267 1.79 37.99 -21.14
CA PRO A 267 1.44 38.62 -22.41
C PRO A 267 0.67 37.63 -23.30
N ASN A 268 -0.32 38.14 -24.04
CA ASN A 268 -1.10 37.34 -24.99
C ASN A 268 -0.35 37.27 -26.34
N PRO A 269 -0.13 36.09 -26.96
CA PRO A 269 -0.52 34.74 -26.52
C PRO A 269 0.37 34.18 -25.42
N ALA A 270 -0.29 33.52 -24.47
CA ALA A 270 0.29 32.97 -23.26
C ALA A 270 0.55 31.46 -23.42
N ARG A 271 1.35 31.06 -24.42
CA ARG A 271 1.81 29.67 -24.52
C ARG A 271 3.26 29.57 -24.08
N ILE A 272 3.54 28.52 -23.33
CA ILE A 272 4.87 28.26 -22.79
C ILE A 272 5.28 26.84 -23.14
N ARG A 273 6.59 26.62 -23.23
CA ARG A 273 7.16 25.31 -23.51
C ARG A 273 6.94 24.36 -22.34
N TYR A 274 6.68 23.09 -22.64
CA TYR A 274 6.67 22.04 -21.63
C TYR A 274 8.11 21.68 -21.19
N PRO A 275 8.43 21.71 -19.87
CA PRO A 275 9.76 21.36 -19.38
C PRO A 275 10.19 19.95 -19.80
N GLY A 276 11.40 19.83 -20.35
CA GLY A 276 11.97 18.54 -20.79
C GLY A 276 11.36 17.94 -22.06
N ASN A 277 10.34 18.55 -22.67
CA ASN A 277 9.77 18.05 -23.93
C ASN A 277 9.45 19.19 -24.90
N CYS A 278 10.37 19.42 -25.84
CA CYS A 278 10.25 20.44 -26.89
C CYS A 278 9.02 20.27 -27.81
N ARG A 279 8.47 19.06 -27.92
CA ARG A 279 7.28 18.79 -28.75
C ARG A 279 5.99 19.17 -28.05
N ARG A 280 6.01 19.53 -26.77
CA ARG A 280 4.82 19.88 -26.00
C ARG A 280 4.86 21.33 -25.55
N PHE A 281 3.68 21.92 -25.44
CA PHE A 281 3.48 23.25 -24.89
C PHE A 281 2.22 23.30 -24.03
N ILE A 282 2.12 24.34 -23.22
CA ILE A 282 0.98 24.60 -22.35
C ILE A 282 0.31 25.87 -22.84
N ASP A 283 -0.97 25.78 -23.11
CA ASP A 283 -1.81 26.93 -23.42
C ASP A 283 -2.40 27.46 -22.11
N CYS A 284 -1.89 28.60 -21.62
CA CYS A 284 -2.32 29.14 -20.34
C CYS A 284 -3.76 29.68 -20.36
N GLN A 285 -4.31 29.99 -21.54
CA GLN A 285 -5.70 30.42 -21.66
C GLN A 285 -6.65 29.24 -21.53
N GLN A 286 -6.29 28.12 -22.16
CA GLN A 286 -7.10 26.89 -22.14
C GLN A 286 -6.75 25.97 -20.97
N LYS A 287 -5.66 26.24 -20.24
CA LYS A 287 -5.09 25.38 -19.20
C LYS A 287 -4.86 23.94 -19.67
N SER A 288 -4.39 23.80 -20.91
CA SER A 288 -4.26 22.50 -21.58
C SER A 288 -2.83 22.24 -22.05
N LYS A 289 -2.40 20.98 -21.97
CA LYS A 289 -1.16 20.47 -22.55
C LYS A 289 -1.44 20.05 -24.00
N THR A 290 -0.69 20.58 -24.94
CA THR A 290 -0.82 20.26 -26.37
C THR A 290 0.50 19.74 -26.93
N GLU A 291 0.43 18.70 -27.78
CA GLU A 291 1.58 18.15 -28.49
C GLU A 291 1.61 18.67 -29.92
N CYS A 292 2.78 19.10 -30.37
CA CYS A 292 3.03 19.54 -31.72
C CYS A 292 2.96 18.37 -32.72
N PRO A 293 2.53 18.63 -33.97
CA PRO A 293 2.57 17.65 -35.06
C PRO A 293 3.92 16.97 -35.21
N GLU A 294 3.94 15.79 -35.83
CA GLU A 294 5.18 15.06 -36.06
C GLU A 294 6.24 15.93 -36.75
N MET A 295 7.50 15.75 -36.33
CA MET A 295 8.68 16.49 -36.80
C MET A 295 8.69 18.00 -36.51
N THR A 296 7.75 18.51 -35.71
CA THR A 296 7.74 19.91 -35.25
C THR A 296 7.93 20.01 -33.74
N ILE A 297 8.46 21.14 -33.28
CA ILE A 297 8.66 21.48 -31.87
C ILE A 297 8.10 22.89 -31.59
N PHE A 298 7.75 23.16 -30.33
CA PHE A 298 7.16 24.43 -29.95
C PHE A 298 8.20 25.56 -29.95
N ASN A 299 7.94 26.56 -30.80
CA ASN A 299 8.74 27.76 -30.95
C ASN A 299 8.18 28.86 -30.03
N LEU A 300 8.89 29.16 -28.94
CA LEU A 300 8.43 30.13 -27.94
C LEU A 300 8.34 31.56 -28.53
N ARG A 301 9.16 31.88 -29.54
CA ARG A 301 9.20 33.19 -30.18
C ARG A 301 7.97 33.43 -31.06
N THR A 302 7.54 32.42 -31.83
CA THR A 302 6.39 32.54 -32.74
C THR A 302 5.09 32.04 -32.11
N GLN A 303 5.17 31.37 -30.95
CA GLN A 303 4.04 30.81 -30.21
C GLN A 303 3.28 29.72 -31.00
N LEU A 304 4.00 29.04 -31.91
CA LEU A 304 3.51 28.01 -32.82
C LEU A 304 4.46 26.81 -32.87
N CYS A 305 3.98 25.68 -33.40
CA CYS A 305 4.83 24.53 -33.71
C CYS A 305 5.61 24.80 -35.00
N ASP A 306 6.92 24.60 -34.97
CA ASP A 306 7.83 24.91 -36.06
C ASP A 306 8.86 23.78 -36.23
N TYR A 307 9.57 23.77 -37.37
CA TYR A 307 10.63 22.80 -37.60
C TYR A 307 11.83 23.06 -36.68
N PRO A 308 12.54 22.01 -36.20
CA PRO A 308 13.65 22.17 -35.26
C PRO A 308 14.74 23.17 -35.69
N LYS A 309 15.01 23.28 -37.00
CA LYS A 309 15.98 24.24 -37.56
C LYS A 309 15.64 25.71 -37.28
N ASN A 310 14.38 26.03 -36.97
CA ASN A 310 13.88 27.38 -36.71
C ASN A 310 13.77 27.71 -35.20
N VAL A 311 14.06 26.74 -34.32
CA VAL A 311 13.90 26.85 -32.87
C VAL A 311 15.27 26.72 -32.21
N PHE A 312 15.80 27.85 -31.73
CA PHE A 312 17.18 27.93 -31.23
C PHE A 312 17.31 27.58 -29.74
N ASP A 313 16.21 27.70 -29.01
CA ASP A 313 16.11 27.58 -27.56
C ASP A 313 15.77 26.15 -27.10
N CYS A 314 15.58 25.18 -28.01
CA CYS A 314 15.36 23.77 -27.70
C CYS A 314 16.34 22.91 -28.51
N ARG A 315 17.45 22.53 -27.88
CA ARG A 315 18.49 21.68 -28.46
C ARG A 315 18.93 20.62 -27.47
#